data_AF-A0A9Q9VZ25-F1
#
_entry.id   AF-A0A9Q9VZ25-F1
#
_cell.length_a   1.000
_cell.length_b   1.000
_cell.length_c   1.000
_cell.angle_alpha   90.00
_cell.angle_beta   90.00
_cell.angle_gamma   90.00
#
_symmetry.space_group_name_H-M   'P 1'
#
loop_
_entity.id
_entity.type
_entity.pdbx_description
1 polymer ?
#
loop_
_entity_poly.entity_id
_entity_poly.type
_entity_poly.pdbx_seq_one_letter_code
_entity_poly.pdbx_strand_id
1 'polypeptide(L)'
;MKQQVIFLKELERLKRSSSMEQETGVETSSEIQMHHTQQKCCEPWPAVFSLPDFPPELNESLQRKDPSFKKKEKSHLRSLLIQVLFDSITKYTWYPSHKIYTDVLGSLIKRFPFLKDTSPSGHDTLLHCLRNKFKKERIPLVHSSAVQEMKKKFGVKRNALDISVSDGLVSEEEQTKRCKTANFPVLLCTDNPVSTQSQEIILNLENIGEDQLSFQEHITVINAELRKR
;
A
#
# COMPACT_ATOMS: atom_id res chain seq x y z
N MET A 1 -25.11 -4.15 -23.36
CA MET A 1 -25.86 -3.75 -22.13
C MET A 1 -27.06 -4.66 -21.84
N LYS A 2 -28.00 -4.90 -22.77
CA LYS A 2 -29.21 -5.72 -22.50
C LYS A 2 -28.91 -7.17 -22.08
N GLN A 3 -27.90 -7.80 -22.68
CA GLN A 3 -27.48 -9.18 -22.40
C GLN A 3 -27.01 -9.41 -20.95
N GLN A 4 -26.30 -8.45 -20.34
CA GLN A 4 -25.82 -8.56 -18.95
C GLN A 4 -26.96 -8.47 -17.94
N VAL A 5 -27.96 -7.62 -18.20
CA VAL A 5 -29.15 -7.47 -17.34
C VAL A 5 -30.00 -8.73 -17.39
N ILE A 6 -30.15 -9.34 -18.57
CA ILE A 6 -30.85 -10.63 -18.73
C ILE A 6 -30.13 -11.72 -17.93
N PHE A 7 -28.80 -11.82 -18.05
CA PHE A 7 -28.00 -12.80 -17.33
C PHE A 7 -28.11 -12.66 -15.80
N LEU A 8 -28.02 -11.43 -15.29
CA LEU A 8 -28.18 -11.17 -13.84
C LEU A 8 -29.58 -11.51 -13.35
N LYS A 9 -30.61 -11.20 -14.15
CA LYS A 9 -32.01 -11.54 -13.82
C LYS A 9 -32.25 -13.05 -13.82
N GLU A 10 -31.61 -13.78 -14.74
CA GLU A 10 -31.69 -15.24 -14.81
C GLU A 10 -30.94 -15.91 -13.66
N LEU A 11 -29.77 -15.40 -13.28
CA LEU A 11 -29.03 -15.83 -12.08
C LEU A 11 -29.87 -15.66 -10.80
N GLU A 12 -30.53 -14.51 -10.66
CA GLU A 12 -31.43 -14.29 -9.54
C GLU A 12 -32.65 -15.22 -9.54
N ARG A 13 -33.20 -15.53 -10.72
CA ARG A 13 -34.31 -16.49 -10.87
C ARG A 13 -33.88 -17.88 -10.40
N LEU A 14 -32.71 -18.34 -10.84
CA LEU A 14 -32.18 -19.66 -10.50
C LEU A 14 -31.84 -19.78 -9.01
N LYS A 15 -31.32 -18.71 -8.39
CA LYS A 15 -31.08 -18.65 -6.95
C LYS A 15 -32.38 -18.74 -6.13
N ARG A 16 -33.47 -18.12 -6.60
CA ARG A 16 -34.77 -18.20 -5.91
C ARG A 16 -35.44 -19.57 -6.10
N SER A 17 -35.33 -20.19 -7.27
CA SER A 17 -35.90 -21.53 -7.51
C SER A 17 -35.16 -22.63 -6.75
N SER A 18 -33.83 -22.50 -6.57
CA SER A 18 -33.05 -23.44 -5.77
C SER A 18 -33.40 -23.43 -4.28
N SER A 19 -34.11 -22.41 -3.78
CA SER A 19 -34.53 -22.32 -2.37
C SER A 19 -35.94 -22.85 -2.11
N MET A 20 -36.65 -23.39 -3.11
CA MET A 20 -38.06 -23.82 -2.99
C MET A 20 -38.29 -25.32 -3.23
N GLU A 21 -37.24 -26.14 -3.13
CA GLU A 21 -37.33 -27.60 -3.12
C GLU A 21 -36.61 -28.16 -1.88
N GLN A 22 -37.34 -28.31 -0.77
CA GLN A 22 -37.20 -29.39 0.22
C GLN A 22 -38.13 -29.15 1.42
N GLU A 23 -39.36 -29.67 1.33
CA GLU A 23 -40.03 -30.28 2.48
C GLU A 23 -40.46 -31.69 2.07
N THR A 24 -39.62 -32.68 2.40
CA THR A 24 -39.98 -34.04 2.84
C THR A 24 -38.66 -34.75 3.14
N GLY A 25 -38.52 -35.16 4.40
CA GLY A 25 -37.24 -35.52 5.00
C GLY A 25 -36.64 -36.81 4.49
N VAL A 26 -35.30 -36.84 4.49
CA VAL A 26 -34.48 -37.97 4.92
C VAL A 26 -33.23 -37.36 5.54
N GLU A 27 -32.93 -37.78 6.77
CA GLU A 27 -31.69 -37.47 7.47
C GLU A 27 -30.49 -37.87 6.63
N THR A 28 -29.66 -36.89 6.27
CA THR A 28 -28.24 -37.12 5.99
C THR A 28 -27.51 -35.85 6.35
N SER A 29 -26.78 -35.92 7.46
CA SER A 29 -25.93 -34.86 7.96
C SER A 29 -24.93 -34.43 6.88
N SER A 30 -25.08 -33.22 6.38
CA SER A 30 -24.02 -32.47 5.73
C SER A 30 -24.27 -31.00 6.02
N GLU A 31 -23.58 -30.57 7.05
CA GLU A 31 -23.55 -29.23 7.61
C GLU A 31 -23.19 -28.21 6.52
N ILE A 32 -24.18 -27.54 5.95
CA ILE A 32 -23.96 -26.36 5.10
C ILE A 32 -23.59 -25.20 6.02
N GLN A 33 -22.30 -25.11 6.33
CA GLN A 33 -21.72 -23.95 6.99
C GLN A 33 -21.82 -22.73 6.07
N MET A 34 -22.68 -21.79 6.48
CA MET A 34 -22.66 -20.41 6.02
C MET A 34 -21.26 -19.83 6.26
N HIS A 35 -20.53 -19.56 5.17
CA HIS A 35 -19.22 -18.91 5.19
C HIS A 35 -19.36 -17.41 5.54
N HIS A 36 -19.77 -17.11 6.77
CA HIS A 36 -19.39 -15.86 7.37
C HIS A 36 -17.87 -15.95 7.59
N THR A 37 -17.07 -15.26 6.78
CA THR A 37 -15.61 -15.22 6.88
C THR A 37 -15.19 -14.48 8.15
N GLN A 38 -15.45 -15.07 9.31
CA GLN A 38 -14.69 -14.85 10.52
C GLN A 38 -13.33 -15.49 10.28
N GLN A 39 -12.49 -14.75 9.56
CA GLN A 39 -11.12 -15.16 9.30
C GLN A 39 -10.38 -15.12 10.64
N LYS A 40 -10.29 -16.31 11.22
CA LYS A 40 -9.55 -16.67 12.42
C LYS A 40 -8.05 -16.39 12.19
N CYS A 41 -7.61 -15.13 12.36
CA CYS A 41 -6.20 -14.86 12.64
C CYS A 41 -5.91 -15.49 14.01
N CYS A 42 -5.16 -16.59 14.06
CA CYS A 42 -5.11 -17.42 15.26
C CYS A 42 -3.74 -17.82 15.76
N GLU A 43 -2.69 -17.22 15.24
CA GLU A 43 -1.35 -17.50 15.75
C GLU A 43 -0.66 -16.19 16.16
N PRO A 44 -0.02 -16.16 17.33
CA PRO A 44 0.83 -15.03 17.71
C PRO A 44 1.99 -14.91 16.73
N TRP A 45 2.48 -13.69 16.53
CA TRP A 45 3.66 -13.47 15.69
C TRP A 45 4.88 -14.21 16.27
N PRO A 46 5.64 -14.98 15.46
CA PRO A 46 6.76 -15.75 15.96
C PRO A 46 7.89 -14.84 16.46
N ALA A 47 8.67 -15.31 17.44
CA ALA A 47 9.85 -14.60 17.93
C ALA A 47 10.92 -14.42 16.85
N VAL A 48 11.08 -15.45 15.99
CA VAL A 48 11.95 -15.43 14.82
C VAL A 48 11.12 -15.75 13.59
N PHE A 49 11.01 -14.79 12.67
CA PHE A 49 10.29 -15.00 11.43
C PHE A 49 11.12 -15.83 10.44
N SER A 50 10.53 -16.90 9.91
CA SER A 50 11.11 -17.71 8.84
C SER A 50 10.44 -17.37 7.51
N LEU A 51 11.24 -17.20 6.46
CA LEU A 51 10.70 -16.90 5.13
C LEU A 51 9.86 -18.07 4.60
N PRO A 52 8.73 -17.79 3.95
CA PRO A 52 7.93 -18.83 3.31
C PRO A 52 8.68 -19.47 2.14
N ASP A 53 8.23 -20.66 1.74
CA ASP A 53 8.69 -21.29 0.51
C ASP A 53 8.22 -20.47 -0.70
N PHE A 54 9.16 -20.20 -1.60
CA PHE A 54 8.87 -19.44 -2.82
C PHE A 54 8.47 -20.40 -3.95
N PRO A 55 7.49 -20.03 -4.79
CA PRO A 55 7.19 -20.75 -6.03
C PRO A 55 8.46 -20.93 -6.88
N PRO A 56 8.59 -22.04 -7.64
CA PRO A 56 9.81 -22.35 -8.39
C PRO A 56 10.29 -21.20 -9.28
N GLU A 57 9.37 -20.60 -10.05
CA GLU A 57 9.66 -19.45 -10.93
C GLU A 57 10.28 -18.26 -10.16
N LEU A 58 9.71 -17.95 -9.00
CA LEU A 58 10.20 -16.86 -8.15
C LEU A 58 11.56 -17.22 -7.55
N ASN A 59 11.72 -18.45 -7.06
CA ASN A 59 12.96 -18.90 -6.45
C ASN A 59 14.11 -18.90 -7.46
N GLU A 60 13.92 -19.47 -8.66
CA GLU A 60 14.92 -19.46 -9.73
C GLU A 60 15.34 -18.04 -10.11
N SER A 61 14.37 -17.13 -10.21
CA SER A 61 14.64 -15.72 -10.51
C SER A 61 15.40 -15.01 -9.39
N LEU A 62 15.09 -15.31 -8.12
CA LEU A 62 15.82 -14.82 -6.96
C LEU A 62 17.27 -15.34 -6.94
N GLN A 63 17.49 -16.61 -7.27
CA GLN A 63 18.84 -17.20 -7.37
C GLN A 63 19.65 -16.57 -8.50
N ARG A 64 19.02 -16.31 -9.65
CA ARG A 64 19.64 -15.61 -10.79
C ARG A 64 19.84 -14.11 -10.56
N LYS A 65 19.38 -13.56 -9.44
CA LYS A 65 19.45 -12.12 -9.11
C LYS A 65 18.84 -11.25 -10.22
N ASP A 66 17.68 -11.64 -10.71
CA ASP A 66 17.04 -11.01 -11.87
C ASP A 66 16.88 -9.48 -11.68
N PRO A 67 17.34 -8.63 -12.61
CA PRO A 67 17.24 -7.18 -12.48
C PRO A 67 15.78 -6.70 -12.41
N SER A 68 14.81 -7.53 -12.81
CA SER A 68 13.38 -7.23 -12.74
C SER A 68 12.88 -6.93 -11.32
N PHE A 69 13.59 -7.35 -10.27
CA PHE A 69 13.25 -6.98 -8.89
C PHE A 69 13.56 -5.50 -8.56
N LYS A 70 14.54 -4.89 -9.25
CA LYS A 70 14.99 -3.51 -9.00
C LYS A 70 14.40 -2.47 -9.96
N LYS A 71 13.69 -2.91 -11.01
CA LYS A 71 13.05 -1.99 -11.95
C LYS A 71 12.03 -1.11 -11.21
N LYS A 72 12.08 0.19 -11.48
CA LYS A 72 11.11 1.17 -10.95
C LYS A 72 9.68 0.81 -11.37
N GLU A 73 9.54 0.30 -12.59
CA GLU A 73 8.28 -0.19 -13.14
C GLU A 73 7.78 -1.46 -12.42
N LYS A 74 6.47 -1.67 -12.46
CA LYS A 74 5.84 -2.85 -11.88
C LYS A 74 6.26 -4.10 -12.65
N SER A 75 7.11 -4.93 -12.06
CA SER A 75 7.46 -6.24 -12.62
C SER A 75 6.55 -7.34 -12.08
N HIS A 76 6.37 -8.39 -12.88
CA HIS A 76 5.63 -9.59 -12.49
C HIS A 76 6.29 -10.25 -11.27
N LEU A 77 7.60 -10.51 -11.35
CA LEU A 77 8.38 -11.15 -10.27
C LEU A 77 8.31 -10.38 -8.94
N ARG A 78 8.41 -9.05 -8.95
CA ARG A 78 8.23 -8.24 -7.74
C ARG A 78 6.81 -8.33 -7.19
N SER A 79 5.81 -8.34 -8.07
CA SER A 79 4.41 -8.50 -7.64
C SER A 79 4.19 -9.87 -7.00
N LEU A 80 4.78 -10.93 -7.57
CA LEU A 80 4.71 -12.30 -7.05
C LEU A 80 5.42 -12.43 -5.70
N LEU A 81 6.60 -11.82 -5.55
CA LEU A 81 7.30 -11.76 -4.27
C LEU A 81 6.44 -11.09 -3.19
N ILE A 82 5.85 -9.93 -3.49
CA ILE A 82 4.99 -9.21 -2.56
C ILE A 82 3.72 -10.02 -2.23
N GLN A 83 3.18 -10.78 -3.19
CA GLN A 83 2.05 -11.69 -2.96
C GLN A 83 2.42 -12.78 -1.93
N VAL A 84 3.53 -13.48 -2.13
CA VAL A 84 3.98 -14.56 -1.23
C VAL A 84 4.20 -14.05 0.20
N LEU A 85 4.82 -12.86 0.35
CA LEU A 85 5.01 -12.25 1.67
C LEU A 85 3.69 -11.83 2.31
N PHE A 86 2.76 -11.30 1.51
CA PHE A 86 1.42 -10.96 1.98
C PHE A 86 0.70 -12.20 2.51
N ASP A 87 0.67 -13.29 1.76
CA ASP A 87 0.02 -14.55 2.14
C ASP A 87 0.65 -15.17 3.39
N SER A 88 1.97 -14.98 3.59
CA SER A 88 2.64 -15.43 4.81
C SER A 88 2.24 -14.62 6.05
N ILE A 89 2.06 -13.30 5.91
CA ILE A 89 1.75 -12.42 7.04
C ILE A 89 0.27 -12.49 7.42
N THR A 90 -0.63 -12.62 6.44
CA THR A 90 -2.09 -12.67 6.69
C THR A 90 -2.55 -13.89 7.48
N LYS A 91 -1.71 -14.94 7.57
CA LYS A 91 -1.90 -16.05 8.52
C LYS A 91 -1.95 -15.56 9.97
N TYR A 92 -1.18 -14.53 10.30
CA TYR A 92 -1.08 -13.96 11.64
C TYR A 92 -1.94 -12.71 11.81
N THR A 93 -1.91 -11.78 10.84
CA THR A 93 -2.65 -10.51 10.95
C THR A 93 -2.94 -9.82 9.62
N TRP A 94 -4.13 -9.24 9.53
CA TRP A 94 -4.51 -8.32 8.45
C TRP A 94 -4.04 -6.87 8.70
N TYR A 95 -3.53 -6.58 9.91
CA TYR A 95 -3.03 -5.27 10.32
C TYR A 95 -1.59 -5.37 10.86
N PRO A 96 -0.61 -5.61 9.98
CA PRO A 96 0.76 -5.77 10.43
C PRO A 96 1.30 -4.46 11.02
N SER A 97 1.96 -4.56 12.17
CA SER A 97 2.68 -3.45 12.81
C SER A 97 4.02 -3.18 12.10
N HIS A 98 4.69 -2.08 12.46
CA HIS A 98 6.00 -1.76 11.91
C HIS A 98 7.01 -2.90 12.09
N LYS A 99 7.04 -3.51 13.30
CA LYS A 99 7.93 -4.63 13.64
C LYS A 99 7.73 -5.82 12.71
N ILE A 100 6.49 -6.17 12.40
CA ILE A 100 6.18 -7.30 11.53
C ILE A 100 6.78 -7.08 10.13
N TYR A 101 6.64 -5.87 9.58
CA TYR A 101 7.24 -5.57 8.28
C TYR A 101 8.77 -5.64 8.32
N THR A 102 9.41 -5.10 9.37
CA THR A 102 10.87 -5.12 9.50
C THR A 102 11.41 -6.53 9.69
N ASP A 103 10.74 -7.39 10.45
CA ASP A 103 11.15 -8.78 10.66
C ASP A 103 11.14 -9.56 9.34
N VAL A 104 10.06 -9.42 8.56
CA VAL A 104 9.89 -10.10 7.27
C VAL A 104 10.90 -9.62 6.24
N LEU A 105 11.00 -8.30 6.07
CA LEU A 105 11.87 -7.70 5.06
C LEU A 105 13.34 -7.81 5.46
N GLY A 106 13.67 -7.68 6.75
CA GLY A 106 15.02 -7.94 7.26
C GLY A 106 15.47 -9.37 6.99
N SER A 107 14.60 -10.35 7.23
CA SER A 107 14.87 -11.76 6.90
C SER A 107 15.06 -11.98 5.40
N LEU A 108 14.23 -11.32 4.58
CA LEU A 108 14.33 -11.38 3.12
C LEU A 108 15.65 -10.83 2.60
N ILE A 109 16.05 -9.62 3.04
CA ILE A 109 17.30 -8.99 2.64
C ILE A 109 18.51 -9.79 3.16
N LYS A 110 18.42 -10.38 4.35
CA LYS A 110 19.47 -11.27 4.89
C LYS A 110 19.70 -12.48 3.98
N ARG A 111 18.62 -13.09 3.46
CA ARG A 111 18.71 -14.24 2.53
C ARG A 111 19.11 -13.82 1.11
N PHE A 112 18.63 -12.67 0.65
CA PHE A 112 18.87 -12.15 -0.70
C PHE A 112 19.40 -10.70 -0.65
N PRO A 113 20.70 -10.49 -0.36
CA PRO A 113 21.28 -9.16 -0.19
C PRO A 113 21.16 -8.27 -1.43
N PHE A 114 21.05 -8.87 -2.61
CA PHE A 114 20.90 -8.13 -3.86
C PHE A 114 19.59 -7.33 -3.90
N LEU A 115 18.55 -7.71 -3.15
CA LEU A 115 17.28 -6.97 -3.07
C LEU A 115 17.38 -5.68 -2.27
N LYS A 116 18.53 -5.42 -1.63
CA LYS A 116 18.73 -4.21 -0.81
C LYS A 116 18.66 -2.94 -1.68
N ASP A 117 17.87 -1.98 -1.20
CA ASP A 117 17.72 -0.64 -1.75
C ASP A 117 18.83 0.30 -1.24
N THR A 118 19.01 1.45 -1.92
CA THR A 118 19.95 2.51 -1.52
C THR A 118 19.51 3.27 -0.24
N SER A 119 18.27 3.07 0.21
CA SER A 119 17.74 3.66 1.44
C SER A 119 18.56 3.24 2.69
N PRO A 120 18.59 4.04 3.76
CA PRO A 120 19.32 3.71 5.00
C PRO A 120 18.86 2.40 5.63
N SER A 121 17.54 2.12 5.60
CA SER A 121 16.95 0.86 6.07
C SER A 121 17.21 -0.32 5.09
N GLY A 122 17.45 -0.01 3.82
CA GLY A 122 17.77 -0.98 2.77
C GLY A 122 16.59 -1.75 2.19
N HIS A 123 15.35 -1.46 2.57
CA HIS A 123 14.17 -2.20 2.10
C HIS A 123 12.90 -1.35 1.95
N ASP A 124 13.05 -0.03 1.83
CA ASP A 124 11.93 0.91 1.84
C ASP A 124 11.00 0.74 0.63
N THR A 125 11.52 0.36 -0.54
CA THR A 125 10.70 0.12 -1.74
C THR A 125 9.81 -1.09 -1.55
N LEU A 126 10.36 -2.20 -1.03
CA LEU A 126 9.61 -3.41 -0.73
C LEU A 126 8.60 -3.17 0.39
N LEU A 127 8.98 -2.42 1.43
CA LEU A 127 8.09 -2.00 2.51
C LEU A 127 6.90 -1.22 1.99
N HIS A 128 7.14 -0.24 1.11
CA HIS A 128 6.08 0.54 0.48
C HIS A 128 5.13 -0.34 -0.35
N CYS A 129 5.68 -1.25 -1.16
CA CYS A 129 4.89 -2.17 -1.98
C CYS A 129 4.02 -3.09 -1.12
N LEU A 130 4.57 -3.64 -0.05
CA LEU A 130 3.87 -4.56 0.85
C LEU A 130 2.77 -3.83 1.64
N ARG A 131 3.05 -2.62 2.17
CA ARG A 131 2.02 -1.78 2.81
C ARG A 131 0.88 -1.46 1.85
N ASN A 132 1.20 -1.10 0.60
CA ASN A 132 0.20 -0.82 -0.42
C ASN A 132 -0.62 -2.07 -0.78
N LYS A 133 -0.01 -3.26 -0.81
CA LYS A 133 -0.72 -4.52 -0.98
C LYS A 133 -1.75 -4.73 0.13
N PHE A 134 -1.36 -4.65 1.39
CA PHE A 134 -2.30 -4.73 2.53
C PHE A 134 -3.41 -3.67 2.47
N LYS A 135 -3.09 -2.43 2.08
CA LYS A 135 -4.10 -1.39 1.89
C LYS A 135 -5.12 -1.80 0.82
N LYS A 136 -4.66 -2.24 -0.36
CA LYS A 136 -5.54 -2.61 -1.48
C LYS A 136 -6.43 -3.81 -1.17
N GLU A 137 -5.88 -4.85 -0.56
CA GLU A 137 -6.63 -6.07 -0.22
C GLU A 137 -7.71 -5.80 0.83
N ARG A 138 -7.54 -4.79 1.69
CA ARG A 138 -8.55 -4.40 2.68
C ARG A 138 -9.64 -3.47 2.16
N ILE A 139 -9.43 -2.81 1.01
CA ILE A 139 -10.45 -1.92 0.42
C ILE A 139 -11.78 -2.66 0.16
N PRO A 140 -11.80 -3.84 -0.49
CA PRO A 140 -13.06 -4.56 -0.76
C PRO A 140 -13.67 -5.20 0.49
N LEU A 141 -12.93 -5.32 1.59
CA LEU A 141 -13.39 -5.96 2.84
C LEU A 141 -14.30 -5.02 3.67
N VAL A 142 -15.33 -4.46 3.04
CA VAL A 142 -16.24 -3.48 3.64
C VAL A 142 -17.07 -4.09 4.79
N HIS A 143 -17.33 -5.40 4.74
CA HIS A 143 -18.15 -6.10 5.73
C HIS A 143 -17.36 -6.68 6.91
N SER A 144 -16.03 -6.60 6.91
CA SER A 144 -15.21 -7.08 8.03
C SER A 144 -15.26 -6.07 9.19
N SER A 145 -15.72 -6.53 10.36
CA SER A 145 -15.82 -5.70 11.57
C SER A 145 -14.48 -5.08 11.97
N ALA A 146 -13.39 -5.85 11.94
CA ALA A 146 -12.04 -5.37 12.20
C ALA A 146 -11.61 -4.24 11.23
N VAL A 147 -12.01 -4.35 9.95
CA VAL A 147 -11.69 -3.33 8.95
C VAL A 147 -12.47 -2.05 9.18
N GLN A 148 -13.74 -2.18 9.54
CA GLN A 148 -14.59 -1.04 9.90
C GLN A 148 -14.09 -0.32 11.15
N GLU A 149 -13.69 -1.05 12.20
CA GLU A 149 -13.14 -0.48 13.42
C GLU A 149 -11.87 0.31 13.15
N MET A 150 -10.92 -0.28 12.41
CA MET A 150 -9.66 0.38 12.06
C MET A 150 -9.89 1.60 11.15
N LYS A 151 -10.84 1.53 10.20
CA LYS A 151 -11.26 2.70 9.40
C LYS A 151 -11.91 3.78 10.25
N LYS A 152 -12.74 3.43 11.25
CA LYS A 152 -13.35 4.39 12.16
C LYS A 152 -12.30 5.09 13.02
N LYS A 153 -11.28 4.34 13.48
CA LYS A 153 -10.21 4.83 14.35
C LYS A 153 -9.18 5.69 13.63
N PHE A 154 -8.75 5.28 12.44
CA PHE A 154 -7.61 5.88 11.73
C PHE A 154 -7.94 6.42 10.33
N GLY A 155 -9.15 6.21 9.83
CA GLY A 155 -9.56 6.70 8.52
C GLY A 155 -9.75 8.21 8.52
N VAL A 156 -9.35 8.86 7.43
CA VAL A 156 -9.60 10.29 7.21
C VAL A 156 -11.11 10.49 7.02
N LYS A 157 -11.74 11.18 7.96
CA LYS A 157 -13.13 11.63 7.81
C LYS A 157 -13.12 12.75 6.78
N ARG A 158 -13.67 12.50 5.59
CA ARG A 158 -14.03 13.62 4.71
C ARG A 158 -15.29 14.22 5.31
N ASN A 159 -15.19 15.46 5.80
CA ASN A 159 -16.37 16.19 6.26
C ASN A 159 -17.30 16.34 5.05
N ALA A 160 -18.56 15.94 5.19
CA ALA A 160 -19.58 16.04 4.14
C ALA A 160 -20.04 17.50 3.87
N LEU A 161 -19.21 18.49 4.22
CA LEU A 161 -19.47 19.92 4.11
C LEU A 161 -18.60 20.53 2.98
N ASP A 162 -18.53 19.84 1.84
CA ASP A 162 -17.90 20.37 0.62
C ASP A 162 -18.66 19.91 -0.63
N ILE A 163 -19.93 19.52 -0.45
CA ILE A 163 -20.87 19.14 -1.52
C ILE A 163 -22.10 20.01 -1.33
N SER A 164 -21.95 21.32 -1.57
CA SER A 164 -23.11 22.22 -1.65
C SER A 164 -22.82 23.52 -2.41
N VAL A 165 -22.08 23.51 -3.53
CA VAL A 165 -22.27 24.51 -4.60
C VAL A 165 -21.90 23.86 -5.95
N SER A 166 -22.73 24.14 -6.97
CA SER A 166 -22.60 23.81 -8.40
C SER A 166 -23.14 22.45 -8.88
N ASP A 167 -24.47 22.30 -8.79
CA ASP A 167 -25.25 21.61 -9.83
C ASP A 167 -25.50 22.60 -10.98
N GLY A 168 -25.12 22.23 -12.22
CA GLY A 168 -25.31 23.07 -13.41
C GLY A 168 -24.63 22.51 -14.67
N LEU A 169 -25.37 21.69 -15.43
CA LEU A 169 -25.17 21.26 -16.84
C LEU A 169 -24.91 22.48 -17.76
N VAL A 170 -24.12 22.54 -18.84
CA VAL A 170 -23.53 21.60 -19.83
C VAL A 170 -22.50 22.40 -20.67
N SER A 171 -21.40 21.78 -21.11
CA SER A 171 -20.95 21.71 -22.52
C SER A 171 -19.58 21.04 -22.63
N GLU A 172 -19.49 20.11 -23.57
CA GLU A 172 -18.31 19.32 -23.92
C GLU A 172 -17.25 20.20 -24.58
N GLU A 173 -16.04 20.25 -24.01
CA GLU A 173 -14.78 20.32 -24.77
C GLU A 173 -13.58 20.01 -23.88
N GLU A 174 -12.66 19.22 -24.43
CA GLU A 174 -11.24 19.02 -24.05
C GLU A 174 -10.83 18.33 -22.73
N GLN A 175 -10.46 17.05 -22.93
CA GLN A 175 -9.12 16.50 -22.71
C GLN A 175 -8.46 16.57 -21.30
N THR A 176 -8.33 15.35 -20.74
CA THR A 176 -7.16 14.83 -19.98
C THR A 176 -6.63 15.63 -18.79
N LYS A 177 -7.09 15.32 -17.57
CA LYS A 177 -6.31 15.57 -16.33
C LYS A 177 -6.47 14.42 -15.31
N ARG A 178 -5.85 13.27 -15.61
CA ARG A 178 -5.40 12.31 -14.58
C ARG A 178 -4.15 12.87 -13.90
N CYS A 179 -4.07 12.65 -12.59
CA CYS A 179 -3.01 12.96 -11.63
C CYS A 179 -1.61 13.23 -12.24
N LYS A 180 -1.15 14.48 -12.18
CA LYS A 180 0.27 14.79 -12.42
C LYS A 180 1.08 14.50 -11.16
N THR A 181 1.67 13.31 -11.14
CA THR A 181 2.92 13.06 -10.41
C THR A 181 3.98 13.91 -11.12
N ALA A 182 4.58 14.86 -10.41
CA ALA A 182 5.65 15.68 -10.97
C ALA A 182 6.88 14.79 -11.25
N ASN A 183 7.11 14.52 -12.53
CA ASN A 183 8.40 14.12 -13.07
C ASN A 183 9.33 15.33 -12.95
N PHE A 184 10.42 15.18 -12.20
CA PHE A 184 11.57 16.07 -12.29
C PHE A 184 12.25 15.85 -13.65
N PRO A 185 12.43 16.89 -14.49
CA PRO A 185 13.21 16.77 -15.70
C PRO A 185 14.70 16.78 -15.36
N VAL A 186 15.40 15.77 -15.88
CA VAL A 186 16.84 15.74 -16.09
C VAL A 186 17.20 16.89 -17.03
N LEU A 187 18.07 17.81 -16.59
CA LEU A 187 18.63 18.87 -17.43
C LEU A 187 20.07 18.49 -17.78
N LEU A 188 20.30 18.30 -19.08
CA LEU A 188 21.62 18.14 -19.70
C LEU A 188 22.48 19.38 -19.46
N CYS A 189 23.78 19.14 -19.29
CA CYS A 189 24.83 20.15 -19.22
C CYS A 189 25.05 20.83 -20.58
N THR A 190 25.24 22.16 -20.55
CA THR A 190 26.06 22.91 -21.51
C THR A 190 26.86 23.99 -20.75
N ASP A 191 28.07 24.23 -21.23
CA ASP A 191 29.24 24.82 -20.55
C ASP A 191 29.18 26.32 -20.19
N ASN A 192 29.66 26.63 -18.96
CA ASN A 192 30.57 27.71 -18.48
C ASN A 192 30.54 29.17 -19.04
N PRO A 193 31.20 30.14 -18.37
CA PRO A 193 31.43 30.37 -16.93
C PRO A 193 31.11 31.83 -16.53
N VAL A 194 30.67 32.12 -15.29
CA VAL A 194 30.97 33.44 -14.69
C VAL A 194 30.82 33.40 -13.17
N SER A 195 31.85 33.94 -12.53
CA SER A 195 32.08 34.12 -11.11
C SER A 195 30.99 34.93 -10.42
N THR A 196 30.48 34.47 -9.27
CA THR A 196 30.23 35.32 -8.08
C THR A 196 29.95 34.47 -6.82
N GLN A 197 30.98 34.36 -5.99
CA GLN A 197 30.97 34.41 -4.52
C GLN A 197 29.66 34.01 -3.81
N SER A 198 29.48 32.71 -3.54
CA SER A 198 28.49 32.23 -2.56
C SER A 198 29.16 32.10 -1.19
N GLN A 199 28.73 32.91 -0.23
CA GLN A 199 29.09 32.75 1.18
C GLN A 199 28.35 31.51 1.71
N GLU A 200 29.10 30.52 2.19
CA GLU A 200 28.54 29.34 2.85
C GLU A 200 27.96 29.75 4.21
N ILE A 201 26.66 29.50 4.41
CA ILE A 201 26.04 29.57 5.73
C ILE A 201 26.41 28.27 6.45
N ILE A 202 27.45 28.31 7.26
CA ILE A 202 27.80 27.23 8.18
C ILE A 202 26.80 27.28 9.34
N LEU A 203 25.82 26.37 9.34
CA LEU A 203 24.98 26.13 10.51
C LEU A 203 25.72 25.16 11.44
N ASN A 204 26.27 25.70 12.53
CA ASN A 204 26.86 24.90 13.61
C ASN A 204 25.80 23.98 14.21
N LEU A 205 25.97 22.68 13.99
CA LEU A 205 25.04 21.60 14.34
C LEU A 205 25.24 21.10 15.78
N GLU A 206 25.65 21.97 16.69
CA GLU A 206 26.11 21.59 18.03
C GLU A 206 25.21 22.18 19.12
N ASN A 207 23.91 21.87 19.04
CA ASN A 207 23.02 21.76 20.21
C ASN A 207 21.65 21.26 19.75
N ILE A 208 21.44 19.94 19.75
CA ILE A 208 20.10 19.36 19.61
C ILE A 208 19.60 19.10 21.03
N GLY A 209 19.14 20.16 21.69
CA GLY A 209 18.34 20.08 22.91
C GLY A 209 16.87 19.84 22.55
N GLU A 210 16.27 18.83 23.17
CA GLU A 210 14.97 18.22 22.84
C GLU A 210 13.71 19.06 23.15
N ASP A 211 13.71 20.37 22.92
CA ASP A 211 12.54 21.19 23.23
C ASP A 211 11.82 21.73 21.98
N GLN A 212 10.52 21.44 21.91
CA GLN A 212 9.62 21.77 20.79
C GLN A 212 9.60 23.28 20.45
N LEU A 213 9.93 24.13 21.42
CA LEU A 213 10.08 25.58 21.27
C LEU A 213 11.29 25.96 20.42
N SER A 214 12.43 25.26 20.58
CA SER A 214 13.68 25.55 19.86
C SER A 214 13.55 25.26 18.35
N PHE A 215 12.83 24.19 18.00
CA PHE A 215 12.56 23.86 16.61
C PHE A 215 11.70 24.92 15.91
N GLN A 216 10.72 25.47 16.63
CA GLN A 216 9.81 26.46 16.07
C GLN A 216 10.47 27.83 15.90
N GLU A 217 11.38 28.20 16.80
CA GLU A 217 12.24 29.37 16.61
C GLU A 217 13.15 29.20 15.39
N HIS A 218 13.76 28.02 15.20
CA HIS A 218 14.62 27.75 14.06
C HIS A 218 13.87 27.87 12.71
N ILE A 219 12.65 27.33 12.62
CA ILE A 219 11.79 27.50 11.44
C ILE A 219 11.44 28.97 11.22
N THR A 220 11.23 29.74 12.29
CA THR A 220 10.91 31.16 12.20
C THR A 220 12.08 31.97 11.65
N VAL A 221 13.32 31.67 12.08
CA VAL A 221 14.55 32.30 11.58
C VAL A 221 14.76 31.99 10.10
N ILE A 222 14.59 30.74 9.68
CA ILE A 222 14.72 30.34 8.26
C ILE A 222 13.71 31.09 7.39
N ASN A 223 12.45 31.17 7.81
CA ASN A 223 11.40 31.84 7.05
C ASN A 223 11.61 33.37 6.98
N ALA A 224 12.16 33.98 8.03
CA ALA A 224 12.48 35.40 8.04
C ALA A 224 13.62 35.73 7.06
N GLU A 225 14.62 34.86 6.94
CA GLU A 225 15.75 35.05 6.03
C GLU A 225 15.35 34.84 4.55
N LEU A 226 14.45 33.89 4.28
CA LEU A 226 13.91 33.69 2.94
C LEU A 226 13.06 34.86 2.42
N ARG A 227 12.51 35.70 3.31
CA ARG A 227 11.75 36.92 2.93
C ARG A 227 12.62 38.13 2.61
N LYS A 228 13.93 38.09 2.87
CA LYS A 228 14.86 39.19 2.58
C LYS A 228 15.44 39.13 1.16
N ARG A 229 15.04 38.15 0.36
CA ARG A 229 15.37 38.01 -1.07
C ARG A 229 14.14 38.30 -1.91
#